data_AF-A0A9E4SS78-F1
#
_entry.id   AF-A0A9E4SS78-F1
#
_cell.length_a   1.000
_cell.length_b   1.000
_cell.length_c   1.000
_cell.angle_alpha   90.00
_cell.angle_beta   90.00
_cell.angle_gamma   90.00
#
_symmetry.space_group_name_H-M   'P 1'
#
loop_
_entity.id
_entity.type
_entity.pdbx_description
1 polymer ?
#
loop_
_entity_poly.entity_id
_entity_poly.type
_entity_poly.pdbx_seq_one_letter_code
_entity_poly.pdbx_strand_id
1 'polypeptide(L)'
;TMDEAARMYEGEHDFGRFAGPLERRDAGTVRFVFESSVRERGDLITFDVKGNAFLPHQVRRMAGALVDVGRGKLSRDDLKLMIDGGQTEAVAHSMPALGLSLVNVEYDGYPPKG
;
A
#
# COMPACT_ATOMS: atom_id res chain seq x y z
N THR A 1 10.01 -12.34 0.15
CA THR A 1 8.78 -12.71 0.89
C THR A 1 7.73 -11.62 0.74
N MET A 2 6.51 -11.81 1.24
CA MET A 2 5.49 -10.74 1.24
C MET A 2 5.94 -9.52 2.06
N ASP A 3 6.64 -9.74 3.18
CA ASP A 3 7.18 -8.63 4.00
C ASP A 3 8.24 -7.81 3.25
N GLU A 4 9.19 -8.47 2.57
CA GLU A 4 10.18 -7.76 1.74
C GLU A 4 9.55 -6.96 0.59
N ALA A 5 8.42 -7.42 0.06
CA ALA A 5 7.65 -6.72 -0.96
C ALA A 5 6.88 -5.53 -0.36
N ALA A 6 6.32 -5.69 0.84
CA ALA A 6 5.62 -4.62 1.55
C ALA A 6 6.54 -3.43 1.85
N ARG A 7 7.78 -3.70 2.25
CA ARG A 7 8.78 -2.64 2.51
C ARG A 7 9.15 -1.83 1.26
N MET A 8 8.91 -2.35 0.06
CA MET A 8 9.15 -1.58 -1.18
C MET A 8 8.21 -0.37 -1.29
N TYR A 9 7.08 -0.37 -0.57
CA TYR A 9 6.18 0.77 -0.54
C TYR A 9 6.71 1.94 0.29
N GLU A 10 7.69 1.74 1.18
CA GLU A 10 8.22 2.80 2.04
C GLU A 10 8.92 3.89 1.23
N GLY A 11 8.77 5.15 1.66
CA GLY A 11 9.27 6.33 0.97
C GLY A 11 8.21 7.08 0.16
N GLU A 12 8.67 7.97 -0.71
CA GLU A 12 7.83 8.80 -1.58
C GLU A 12 7.71 8.18 -2.97
N HIS A 13 6.48 7.83 -3.38
CA HIS A 13 6.22 7.21 -4.68
C HIS A 13 4.93 7.74 -5.31
N ASP A 14 4.81 7.58 -6.63
CA ASP A 14 3.54 7.76 -7.34
C ASP A 14 2.68 6.50 -7.18
N PHE A 15 1.67 6.58 -6.32
CA PHE A 15 0.75 5.47 -6.06
C PHE A 15 -0.44 5.41 -7.03
N GLY A 16 -0.39 6.10 -8.17
CA GLY A 16 -1.48 6.14 -9.15
C GLY A 16 -1.92 4.75 -9.63
N ARG A 17 -1.00 3.81 -9.80
CA ARG A 17 -1.32 2.40 -10.17
C ARG A 17 -2.08 1.65 -9.07
N PHE A 18 -1.97 2.11 -7.82
CA PHE A 18 -2.68 1.57 -6.68
C PHE A 18 -3.96 2.37 -6.37
N ALA A 19 -4.26 3.44 -7.10
CA ALA A 19 -5.50 4.18 -6.91
C ALA A 19 -6.69 3.51 -7.60
N GLY A 20 -7.88 3.61 -7.00
CA GLY A 20 -9.12 3.45 -7.75
C GLY A 20 -9.53 4.76 -8.45
N PRO A 21 -10.80 4.91 -8.83
CA PRO A 21 -11.29 6.11 -9.51
C PRO A 21 -10.97 7.37 -8.71
N LEU A 22 -10.30 8.32 -9.36
CA LEU A 22 -10.03 9.65 -8.81
C LEU A 22 -11.13 10.60 -9.29
N GLU A 23 -11.66 11.42 -8.37
CA GLU A 23 -12.71 12.40 -8.70
C GLU A 23 -12.20 13.50 -9.63
N ARG A 24 -10.91 13.85 -9.49
CA ARG A 24 -10.22 14.85 -10.29
C ARG A 24 -9.05 14.21 -11.03
N ARG A 25 -8.96 14.46 -12.33
CA ARG A 25 -7.86 13.93 -13.18
C ARG A 25 -6.50 14.56 -12.87
N ASP A 26 -6.49 15.74 -12.27
CA ASP A 26 -5.29 16.48 -11.87
C ASP A 26 -4.93 16.28 -10.39
N ALA A 27 -5.60 15.37 -9.68
CA ALA A 27 -5.26 15.05 -8.31
C ALA A 27 -3.87 14.38 -8.25
N GLY A 28 -2.97 14.94 -7.45
CA GLY A 28 -1.64 14.37 -7.24
C GLY A 28 -1.73 12.98 -6.60
N THR A 29 -1.01 12.02 -7.18
CA THR A 29 -0.96 10.61 -6.77
C THR A 29 0.28 10.24 -5.96
N VAL A 30 1.19 11.21 -5.75
CA VAL A 30 2.38 11.02 -4.92
C VAL A 30 2.00 10.96 -3.45
N ARG A 31 2.44 9.92 -2.74
CA ARG A 31 2.26 9.75 -1.29
C ARG A 31 3.55 9.32 -0.64
N PHE A 32 3.67 9.60 0.66
CA PHE A 32 4.78 9.15 1.49
C PHE A 32 4.28 8.06 2.43
N VAL A 33 4.84 6.86 2.31
CA VAL A 33 4.63 5.77 3.25
C VAL A 33 5.78 5.74 4.25
N PHE A 34 5.46 5.90 5.52
CA PHE A 34 6.42 5.89 6.60
C PHE A 34 6.87 4.48 6.95
N GLU A 35 5.93 3.54 7.05
CA GLU A 35 6.18 2.15 7.46
C GLU A 35 5.23 1.22 6.70
N SER A 36 5.73 0.06 6.29
CA SER A 36 4.93 -0.94 5.58
C SER A 36 5.46 -2.35 5.86
N SER A 37 4.64 -3.20 6.48
CA SER A 37 5.08 -4.53 6.92
C SER A 37 4.00 -5.59 6.80
N VAL A 38 4.43 -6.85 6.65
CA VAL A 38 3.56 -8.02 6.67
C VAL A 38 3.98 -8.95 7.79
N ARG A 39 3.01 -9.36 8.61
CA ARG A 39 3.20 -10.27 9.74
C ARG A 39 2.31 -11.50 9.59
N GLU A 40 2.90 -12.67 9.76
CA GLU A 40 2.19 -13.96 9.69
C GLU A 40 2.07 -14.54 11.10
N ARG A 41 0.85 -14.90 11.50
CA ARG A 41 0.57 -15.55 12.79
C ARG A 41 -0.42 -16.69 12.58
N GLY A 42 0.10 -17.91 12.46
CA GLY A 42 -0.71 -19.07 12.09
C GLY A 42 -1.32 -18.83 10.71
N ASP A 43 -2.63 -18.96 10.61
CA ASP A 43 -3.36 -18.78 9.34
C ASP A 43 -3.73 -17.32 9.05
N LEU A 44 -3.33 -16.37 9.90
CA LEU A 44 -3.61 -14.95 9.74
C LEU A 44 -2.40 -14.20 9.19
N ILE A 45 -2.60 -13.49 8.08
CA ILE A 45 -1.63 -12.56 7.50
C ILE A 45 -2.15 -11.14 7.76
N THR A 46 -1.35 -10.32 8.43
CA THR A 46 -1.65 -8.92 8.71
C THR A 46 -0.72 -8.03 7.89
N PHE A 47 -1.30 -7.10 7.13
CA PHE A 47 -0.56 -6.05 6.42
C PHE A 47 -0.83 -4.71 7.11
N ASP A 48 0.22 -4.11 7.65
CA ASP A 48 0.17 -2.80 8.30
C ASP A 48 0.89 -1.78 7.43
N VAL A 49 0.25 -0.61 7.24
CA VAL A 49 0.82 0.51 6.49
C VAL A 49 0.51 1.82 7.18
N LYS A 50 1.55 2.65 7.32
CA LYS A 50 1.48 4.01 7.87
C LYS A 50 1.97 4.98 6.81
N GLY A 51 1.23 6.06 6.54
CA GLY A 51 1.57 7.04 5.51
C GLY A 51 0.98 8.41 5.80
N ASN A 52 1.44 9.42 5.07
CA ASN A 52 0.97 10.80 5.22
C ASN A 52 -0.49 10.98 4.77
N ALA A 53 -0.89 10.27 3.72
CA ALA A 53 -2.24 10.18 3.20
C ALA A 53 -2.36 8.96 2.29
N PHE A 54 -3.59 8.53 2.00
CA PHE A 54 -3.86 7.43 1.08
C PHE A 54 -4.89 7.86 0.02
N LEU A 55 -4.69 7.40 -1.22
CA LEU A 55 -5.63 7.55 -2.34
C LEU A 55 -6.83 6.60 -2.18
N PRO A 56 -7.96 6.86 -2.86
CA PRO A 56 -9.06 5.93 -2.93
C PRO A 56 -8.57 4.52 -3.30
N HIS A 57 -8.93 3.52 -2.50
CA HIS A 57 -8.56 2.11 -2.67
C HIS A 57 -7.05 1.77 -2.57
N GLN A 58 -6.16 2.73 -2.30
CA GLN A 58 -4.70 2.51 -2.27
C GLN A 58 -4.31 1.31 -1.42
N VAL A 59 -4.66 1.33 -0.14
CA VAL A 59 -4.29 0.27 0.82
C VAL A 59 -4.81 -1.10 0.39
N ARG A 60 -6.03 -1.17 -0.15
CA ARG A 60 -6.65 -2.43 -0.60
C ARG A 60 -5.98 -2.99 -1.85
N ARG A 61 -5.48 -2.13 -2.73
CA ARG A 61 -4.73 -2.53 -3.92
C ARG A 61 -3.28 -2.90 -3.59
N MET A 62 -2.63 -2.17 -2.68
CA MET A 62 -1.34 -2.57 -2.12
C MET A 62 -1.42 -3.99 -1.52
N ALA A 63 -2.43 -4.23 -0.67
CA ALA A 63 -2.66 -5.56 -0.10
C ALA A 63 -2.87 -6.64 -1.19
N GLY A 64 -3.61 -6.33 -2.26
CA GLY A 64 -3.84 -7.26 -3.36
C GLY A 64 -2.55 -7.63 -4.10
N ALA A 65 -1.71 -6.63 -4.40
CA ALA A 65 -0.41 -6.87 -5.01
C ALA A 65 0.50 -7.73 -4.12
N LEU A 66 0.50 -7.52 -2.80
CA LEU A 66 1.25 -8.38 -1.87
C LEU A 66 0.74 -9.81 -1.86
N VAL A 67 -0.58 -10.01 -1.93
CA VAL A 67 -1.18 -11.35 -2.05
C VAL A 67 -0.75 -12.03 -3.35
N ASP A 68 -0.72 -11.28 -4.46
CA ASP A 68 -0.26 -11.83 -5.75
C ASP A 68 1.24 -12.14 -5.75
N VAL A 69 2.06 -11.35 -5.06
CA VAL A 69 3.48 -11.68 -4.80
C VAL A 69 3.58 -12.97 -3.98
N GLY A 70 2.84 -13.09 -2.88
CA GLY A 70 2.82 -14.28 -2.02
C GLY A 70 2.37 -15.55 -2.76
N ARG A 71 1.51 -15.40 -3.78
CA ARG A 71 1.03 -16.47 -4.65
C ARG A 71 1.92 -16.74 -5.88
N GLY A 72 2.97 -15.95 -6.09
CA GLY A 72 3.83 -16.04 -7.27
C GLY A 72 3.18 -15.58 -8.58
N LYS A 73 2.07 -14.82 -8.53
CA LYS A 73 1.40 -14.24 -9.69
C LYS A 73 1.96 -12.87 -10.10
N LEU A 74 2.62 -12.19 -9.15
CA LEU A 74 3.29 -10.92 -9.37
C LEU A 74 4.76 -11.06 -8.96
N SER A 75 5.68 -10.70 -9.84
CA SER A 75 7.10 -10.68 -9.50
C SER A 75 7.44 -9.45 -8.64
N ARG A 76 8.51 -9.54 -7.85
CA ARG A 76 9.00 -8.39 -7.07
C ARG A 76 9.53 -7.27 -7.97
N ASP A 77 10.08 -7.63 -9.12
CA ASP A 77 10.58 -6.66 -10.10
C ASP A 77 9.43 -5.90 -10.77
N ASP A 78 8.34 -6.60 -11.11
CA ASP A 78 7.12 -5.95 -11.59
C ASP A 78 6.50 -5.05 -10.54
N LEU A 79 6.42 -5.51 -9.28
CA LEU A 79 5.96 -4.65 -8.18
C LEU A 79 6.82 -3.40 -8.06
N LYS A 80 8.15 -3.53 -8.15
CA LYS A 80 9.06 -2.40 -8.14
C LYS A 80 8.82 -1.46 -9.32
N LEU A 81 8.62 -1.97 -10.54
CA LEU A 81 8.26 -1.15 -11.70
C LEU A 81 6.92 -0.43 -11.51
N MET A 82 5.93 -1.07 -10.87
CA MET A 82 4.67 -0.43 -10.55
C MET A 82 4.85 0.78 -9.62
N ILE A 83 5.71 0.66 -8.61
CA ILE A 83 6.04 1.69 -7.61
C ILE A 83 6.87 2.82 -8.22
N ASP A 84 7.92 2.47 -8.96
CA ASP A 84 8.91 3.41 -9.52
C ASP A 84 8.40 4.15 -10.78
N GLY A 85 7.17 3.90 -11.25
CA GLY A 85 6.67 4.49 -12.49
C GLY A 85 7.12 3.76 -13.78
N GLY A 86 7.85 2.64 -13.65
CA GLY A 86 8.36 1.83 -14.77
C GLY A 86 7.29 1.15 -15.64
N GLN A 87 7.70 0.63 -16.79
CA GLN A 87 6.82 -0.06 -17.74
C GLN A 87 6.55 -1.50 -17.27
N THR A 88 5.30 -1.84 -16.99
CA THR A 88 4.85 -3.20 -16.65
C THR A 88 3.35 -3.32 -16.94
N GLU A 89 2.92 -4.50 -17.36
CA GLU A 89 1.51 -4.85 -17.58
C GLU A 89 0.82 -5.33 -16.29
N ALA A 90 1.55 -5.40 -15.18
CA ALA A 90 1.02 -5.82 -13.89
C ALA A 90 -0.04 -4.83 -13.37
N VAL A 91 -1.12 -5.39 -12.81
CA VAL A 91 -2.22 -4.62 -12.23
C VAL A 91 -2.49 -5.11 -10.81
N ALA A 92 -2.64 -4.17 -9.88
CA ALA A 92 -3.01 -4.46 -8.50
C ALA A 92 -4.54 -4.52 -8.36
N HIS A 93 -5.07 -5.69 -7.99
CA HIS A 93 -6.49 -5.85 -7.72
C HIS A 93 -6.85 -5.35 -6.31
N SER A 94 -8.06 -4.82 -6.15
CA SER A 94 -8.54 -4.34 -4.85
C SER A 94 -9.05 -5.51 -4.01
N MET A 95 -8.44 -5.72 -2.84
CA MET A 95 -8.92 -6.71 -1.87
C MET A 95 -10.31 -6.33 -1.32
N PRO A 96 -11.12 -7.26 -0.80
CA PRO A 96 -12.40 -6.96 -0.14
C PRO A 96 -12.24 -5.94 1.01
N ALA A 97 -13.27 -5.13 1.26
CA ALA A 97 -13.21 -4.07 2.27
C ALA A 97 -13.23 -4.60 3.72
N LEU A 98 -13.79 -5.79 3.94
CA LEU A 98 -14.05 -6.35 5.28
C LEU A 98 -12.78 -6.49 6.16
N GLY A 99 -11.60 -6.62 5.54
CA GLY A 99 -10.33 -6.76 6.25
C GLY A 99 -9.59 -5.45 6.52
N LEU A 100 -10.11 -4.30 6.09
CA LEU A 100 -9.45 -3.00 6.27
C LEU A 100 -9.99 -2.28 7.51
N SER A 101 -9.10 -1.79 8.36
CA SER A 101 -9.44 -0.96 9.52
C SER A 101 -8.44 0.18 9.68
N LEU A 102 -8.93 1.36 10.08
CA LEU A 102 -8.09 2.48 10.50
C LEU A 102 -7.69 2.27 11.96
N VAL A 103 -6.39 2.10 12.22
CA VAL A 103 -5.88 1.77 13.56
C VAL A 103 -5.50 3.03 14.35
N ASN A 104 -4.87 4.02 13.70
CA ASN A 104 -4.38 5.22 14.35
C ASN A 104 -4.40 6.43 13.40
N VAL A 105 -4.52 7.63 13.97
CA VAL A 105 -4.30 8.91 13.28
C VAL A 105 -3.41 9.77 14.17
N GLU A 106 -2.30 10.25 13.62
CA GLU A 106 -1.34 11.08 14.35
C GLU A 106 -1.62 12.56 14.09
N TYR A 107 -1.70 13.34 15.17
CA TYR A 107 -1.82 14.79 15.12
C TYR A 107 -0.63 15.39 15.87
N ASP A 108 -0.01 16.41 15.28
CA ASP A 108 1.09 17.11 15.94
C ASP A 108 0.61 17.73 17.26
N GLY A 109 1.40 17.55 18.32
CA GLY A 109 1.05 17.99 19.67
C GLY A 109 -0.08 17.21 20.37
N TYR A 110 -0.56 16.07 19.84
CA TYR A 110 -1.61 15.26 20.47
C TYR A 110 -1.19 13.79 20.72
N PRO A 111 -1.55 13.18 21.88
CA PRO A 111 -2.15 13.85 23.04
C PRO A 111 -1.16 14.89 23.61
N PRO A 112 -1.66 16.01 24.15
CA PRO A 112 -0.80 17.03 24.72
C PRO A 112 0.13 16.40 25.75
N LYS A 113 1.43 16.73 25.67
CA LYS A 113 2.37 16.36 26.71
C LYS A 113 1.95 17.09 27.98
N GLY A 114 1.52 16.32 28.99
CA GLY A 114 1.16 16.85 30.31
C GLY A 114 2.33 17.50 31.03
#